data_AF-A0A5K0W3X2-F1
#
_entry.id   AF-A0A5K0W3X2-F1
#
_cell.length_a   1.000
_cell.length_b   1.000
_cell.length_c   1.000
_cell.angle_alpha   90.00
_cell.angle_beta   90.00
_cell.angle_gamma   90.00
#
_symmetry.space_group_name_H-M   'P 1'
#
loop_
_entity.id
_entity.type
_entity.pdbx_description
1 polymer ?
#
loop_
_entity_poly.entity_id
_entity_poly.type
_entity_poly.pdbx_seq_one_letter_code
_entity_poly.pdbx_strand_id
1 'polypeptide(L)'
;TARIQVLKKAGRPSERLISHEKCTFTKPTEHQCIHVCEITEATGTEDAEADAEYDNSLNEAIRGVQDAVTCINEHLEEVRYEIDALEAV
;
A
#
# COMPACT_ATOMS: atom_id res chain seq x y z
N THR A 1 6.38 3.06 -9.02
CA THR A 1 5.59 2.35 -10.04
C THR A 1 4.11 2.72 -9.91
N ALA A 2 3.31 2.55 -10.97
CA ALA A 2 1.89 2.88 -10.98
C ALA A 2 1.12 2.15 -9.85
N ARG A 3 1.45 0.89 -9.56
CA ARG A 3 0.84 0.11 -8.47
C ARG A 3 1.10 0.70 -7.09
N ILE A 4 2.34 1.13 -6.78
CA ILE A 4 2.66 1.81 -5.51
C ILE A 4 1.87 3.12 -5.38
N GLN A 5 1.76 3.90 -6.45
CA GLN A 5 1.04 5.18 -6.43
C GLN A 5 -0.46 4.99 -6.19
N VAL A 6 -1.07 3.97 -6.83
CA VAL A 6 -2.47 3.61 -6.63
C VAL A 6 -2.72 3.19 -5.19
N LEU A 7 -1.88 2.31 -4.63
CA LEU A 7 -2.00 1.85 -3.24
C LEU A 7 -1.88 3.03 -2.27
N LYS A 8 -0.82 3.85 -2.40
CA LYS A 8 -0.63 5.04 -1.54
C LYS A 8 -1.79 6.02 -1.60
N LYS A 9 -2.41 6.19 -2.78
CA LYS A 9 -3.58 7.06 -2.94
C LYS A 9 -4.84 6.47 -2.29
N ALA A 10 -5.00 5.14 -2.34
CA ALA A 10 -6.11 4.46 -1.70
C ALA A 10 -6.00 4.49 -0.17
N GLY A 11 -4.77 4.52 0.36
CA GLY A 11 -4.51 4.53 1.81
C GLY A 11 -4.85 3.20 2.48
N ARG A 12 -4.40 3.05 3.73
CA ARG A 12 -4.79 1.93 4.57
C ARG A 12 -6.30 1.95 4.78
N PRO A 13 -7.00 0.80 4.66
CA PRO A 13 -8.43 0.69 4.93
C PRO A 13 -8.86 1.39 6.24
N SER A 14 -8.12 1.18 7.33
CA SER A 14 -8.38 1.81 8.63
C SER A 14 -8.20 3.34 8.67
N GLU A 15 -7.41 3.91 7.77
CA GLU A 15 -7.12 5.35 7.71
C GLU A 15 -8.02 6.11 6.72
N ARG A 16 -8.88 5.40 6.00
CA ARG A 16 -9.75 6.03 5.00
C ARG A 16 -10.78 6.92 5.68
N LEU A 17 -10.98 8.12 5.10
CA LEU A 17 -12.00 9.04 5.56
C LEU A 17 -13.37 8.38 5.49
N ILE A 18 -14.04 8.40 6.63
CA ILE A 18 -15.35 7.80 6.80
C ILE A 18 -16.42 8.78 6.31
N SER A 19 -17.32 8.32 5.43
CA SER A 19 -18.46 9.13 4.97
C SER A 19 -19.60 9.09 6.00
N HIS A 20 -20.02 10.27 6.45
CA HIS A 20 -21.16 10.43 7.36
C HIS A 20 -22.50 10.62 6.64
N GLU A 21 -22.57 10.48 5.31
CA GLU A 21 -23.79 10.69 4.52
C GLU A 21 -24.96 9.78 4.94
N LYS A 22 -24.66 8.62 5.53
CA LYS A 22 -25.65 7.64 6.01
C LYS A 22 -25.86 7.68 7.53
N CYS A 23 -25.29 8.66 8.23
CA CYS A 23 -25.53 8.81 9.66
C CYS A 23 -26.96 9.25 9.93
N THR A 24 -27.57 8.71 10.97
CA THR A 24 -28.92 9.09 11.39
C THR A 24 -28.83 10.20 12.42
N PHE A 25 -29.59 11.28 12.21
CA PHE A 25 -29.68 12.40 13.14
C PHE A 25 -30.99 12.31 13.91
N THR A 26 -30.91 12.03 15.21
CA THR A 26 -32.07 11.99 16.10
C THR A 26 -32.33 13.34 16.77
N LYS A 27 -31.29 14.17 16.95
CA LYS A 27 -31.40 15.57 17.40
C LYS A 27 -30.37 16.45 16.66
N PRO A 28 -30.52 17.79 16.64
CA PRO A 28 -29.58 18.69 15.96
C PRO A 28 -28.11 18.57 16.43
N THR A 29 -27.90 18.12 17.68
CA THR A 29 -26.58 17.94 18.30
C THR A 29 -26.18 16.48 18.54
N GLU A 30 -27.04 15.52 18.20
CA GLU A 30 -26.80 14.08 18.42
C GLU A 30 -26.99 13.33 17.10
N HIS A 31 -25.93 12.68 16.63
CA HIS A 31 -26.00 11.76 15.50
C HIS A 31 -25.56 10.37 15.94
N GLN A 32 -26.26 9.36 15.45
CA GLN A 32 -25.83 7.98 15.57
C GLN A 32 -24.96 7.71 14.34
N CYS A 33 -23.65 7.73 14.56
CA CYS A 33 -22.71 7.37 13.53
C CYS A 33 -22.80 5.86 13.32
N ILE A 34 -23.18 5.44 12.11
CA ILE A 34 -23.22 4.01 11.73
C ILE A 34 -21.84 3.34 11.81
N HIS A 35 -20.78 4.15 11.84
CA HIS A 35 -19.39 3.68 11.97
C HIS A 35 -18.95 3.57 13.43
N VAL A 36 -19.75 4.10 14.37
CA VAL A 36 -19.57 3.91 15.81
C VAL A 36 -20.47 2.76 16.22
N CYS A 37 -20.02 1.54 15.92
CA CYS A 37 -20.60 0.30 16.42
C CYS A 37 -19.68 -0.31 17.48
N GLU A 38 -20.23 -1.20 18.31
CA GLU A 38 -19.39 -2.05 19.15
C GLU A 38 -18.46 -2.86 18.23
N ILE A 39 -17.15 -2.72 18.46
CA ILE A 39 -16.15 -3.52 17.75
C ILE A 39 -16.32 -4.96 18.24
N THR A 40 -16.96 -5.77 17.41
CA THR A 40 -17.03 -7.22 17.62
C THR A 40 -15.72 -7.85 17.18
N GLU A 41 -15.40 -9.04 17.70
CA GLU A 41 -14.24 -9.80 17.25
C GLU A 41 -14.24 -9.98 15.72
N ALA A 42 -15.38 -10.37 15.14
CA ALA A 42 -15.52 -10.58 13.70
C ALA A 42 -15.21 -9.31 12.88
N THR A 43 -15.80 -8.17 13.25
CA THR A 43 -15.55 -6.89 12.56
C THR A 43 -14.12 -6.37 12.77
N GLY A 44 -13.56 -6.57 13.96
CA GLY A 44 -12.17 -6.19 14.25
C GLY A 44 -11.16 -7.05 13.49
N THR A 45 -11.45 -8.34 13.31
CA THR A 45 -10.63 -9.25 12.50
C THR A 45 -10.69 -8.88 11.01
N GLU A 46 -11.87 -8.57 10.48
CA GLU A 46 -12.03 -8.16 9.07
C GLU A 46 -11.21 -6.89 8.76
N ASP A 47 -11.28 -5.87 9.60
CA ASP A 47 -10.49 -4.64 9.42
C ASP A 47 -8.98 -4.92 9.51
N ALA A 48 -8.55 -5.77 10.45
CA ALA A 48 -7.15 -6.15 10.60
C ALA A 48 -6.63 -6.95 9.39
N GLU A 49 -7.45 -7.84 8.83
CA GLU A 49 -7.11 -8.59 7.61
C GLU A 49 -6.99 -7.68 6.40
N ALA A 50 -7.91 -6.72 6.24
CA ALA A 50 -7.87 -5.75 5.15
C ALA A 50 -6.61 -4.86 5.21
N ASP A 51 -6.21 -4.41 6.41
CA ASP A 51 -4.97 -3.67 6.61
C ASP A 51 -3.73 -4.51 6.31
N ALA A 52 -3.72 -5.79 6.73
CA ALA A 52 -2.62 -6.71 6.45
C ALA A 52 -2.46 -6.98 4.94
N GLU A 53 -3.57 -7.14 4.20
CA GLU A 53 -3.55 -7.33 2.75
C GLU A 53 -3.02 -6.08 2.02
N TYR A 54 -3.43 -4.89 2.48
CA TYR A 54 -2.91 -3.63 1.96
C TYR A 54 -1.40 -3.52 2.15
N ASP A 55 -0.91 -3.80 3.37
CA ASP A 55 0.51 -3.72 3.70
C ASP A 55 1.33 -4.73 2.91
N ASN A 56 0.83 -5.96 2.76
CA ASN A 56 1.47 -6.98 1.94
C ASN A 56 1.57 -6.52 0.48
N SER A 57 0.46 -6.07 -0.11
CA SER A 57 0.41 -5.57 -1.49
C SER A 57 1.37 -4.40 -1.75
N LEU A 58 1.52 -3.50 -0.78
CA LEU A 58 2.44 -2.37 -0.85
C LEU A 58 3.90 -2.83 -0.77
N ASN A 59 4.19 -3.74 0.16
CA ASN A 59 5.53 -4.29 0.34
C ASN A 59 6.00 -5.09 -0.87
N GLU A 60 5.14 -5.91 -1.47
CA GLU A 60 5.43 -6.62 -2.71
C GLU A 60 5.76 -5.65 -3.85
N ALA A 61 4.95 -4.60 -4.01
CA ALA A 61 5.15 -3.63 -5.07
C ALA A 61 6.46 -2.85 -4.90
N ILE A 62 6.85 -2.55 -3.65
CA ILE A 62 8.16 -1.95 -3.32
C ILE A 62 9.29 -2.92 -3.63
N ARG A 63 9.17 -4.18 -3.18
CA ARG A 63 10.19 -5.21 -3.41
C ARG A 63 10.47 -5.42 -4.89
N GLY A 64 9.43 -5.51 -5.72
CA GLY A 64 9.61 -5.65 -7.17
C GLY A 64 10.37 -4.47 -7.80
N VAL A 65 10.28 -3.26 -7.25
CA VAL A 65 11.10 -2.13 -7.70
C VAL A 65 12.54 -2.28 -7.25
N GLN A 66 12.76 -2.68 -6.00
CA GLN A 66 14.10 -2.91 -5.46
C GLN A 66 14.81 -4.01 -6.25
N ASP A 67 14.15 -5.12 -6.51
CA ASP A 67 14.68 -6.25 -7.29
C ASP A 67 15.06 -5.82 -8.72
N ALA A 68 14.20 -5.04 -9.38
CA ALA A 68 14.48 -4.51 -10.71
C ALA A 68 15.70 -3.56 -10.71
N VAL A 69 15.82 -2.69 -9.71
CA VAL A 69 16.97 -1.78 -9.58
C VAL A 69 18.26 -2.58 -9.34
N THR A 70 18.22 -3.58 -8.48
CA THR A 70 19.37 -4.48 -8.24
C THR A 70 19.81 -5.16 -9.53
N CYS A 71 18.87 -5.79 -10.25
CA CYS A 71 19.15 -6.47 -11.51
C CYS A 71 19.73 -5.51 -12.58
N ILE A 72 19.19 -4.30 -12.70
CA ILE A 72 19.74 -3.29 -13.62
C ILE A 72 21.17 -2.94 -13.25
N ASN A 73 21.44 -2.70 -11.97
CA ASN A 73 22.79 -2.33 -11.53
C ASN A 73 23.79 -3.45 -11.74
N GLU A 74 23.42 -4.71 -11.45
CA GLU A 74 24.24 -5.89 -11.73
C GLU A 74 24.56 -5.98 -13.22
N HIS A 75 23.57 -5.79 -14.09
CA HIS A 75 23.78 -5.85 -15.53
C HIS A 75 24.64 -4.69 -16.08
N LEU A 76 24.48 -3.48 -15.53
CA LEU A 76 25.35 -2.35 -15.88
C LEU A 76 26.80 -2.59 -15.47
N GLU A 77 27.01 -3.28 -14.34
CA GLU A 77 28.33 -3.66 -13.86
C GLU A 77 28.99 -4.67 -14.81
N GLU A 78 28.26 -5.70 -15.24
CA GLU A 78 28.72 -6.68 -16.23
C GLU A 78 29.15 -6.00 -17.53
N VAL A 79 28.30 -5.15 -18.09
CA VAL A 79 28.58 -4.41 -19.33
C VAL A 79 29.81 -3.52 -19.18
N ARG A 80 30.01 -2.89 -18.01
CA ARG A 80 31.20 -2.08 -17.76
C ARG A 80 32.47 -2.93 -17.82
N TYR A 81 32.47 -4.10 -17.18
CA TYR A 81 33.61 -5.01 -17.23
C TYR A 81 33.91 -5.53 -18.65
N GLU A 82 32.86 -5.79 -19.44
CA GLU A 82 33.03 -6.19 -20.84
C GLU A 82 33.64 -5.08 -21.71
N ILE A 83 33.22 -3.83 -21.52
CA ILE A 83 33.81 -2.67 -22.21
C ILE A 83 35.30 -2.53 -21.83
N ASP A 84 35.62 -2.55 -20.53
CA ASP A 84 37.01 -2.44 -20.05
C ASP A 84 37.91 -3.52 -20.67
N ALA A 85 37.39 -4.75 -20.83
CA ALA A 85 38.12 -5.85 -21.46
C ALA A 85 38.35 -5.65 -22.96
N LEU A 86 37.38 -5.05 -23.68
CA LEU A 86 37.50 -4.75 -25.11
C LEU A 86 38.43 -3.57 -25.38
N GLU A 87 38.43 -2.54 -24.53
CA GLU A 87 39.29 -1.36 -24.67
C GLU A 87 40.75 -1.60 -24.30
N ALA A 88 41.05 -2.71 -23.60
CA ALA A 88 42.40 -3.12 -23.25
C ALA A 88 43.18 -3.78 -24.41
N VAL A 89 42.59 -3.87 -25.61
CA VAL A 89 43.15 -4.48 -26.83
C VAL A 89 43.55 -3.42 -27.85
#